data_AF-A0A1H9XED3-F1
#
_entry.id   AF-A0A1H9XED3-F1
#
_cell.length_a   1.000
_cell.length_b   1.000
_cell.length_c   1.000
_cell.angle_alpha   90.00
_cell.angle_beta   90.00
_cell.angle_gamma   90.00
#
_symmetry.space_group_name_H-M   'P 1'
#
loop_
_entity.id
_entity.type
_entity.pdbx_description
1 polymer ?
#
loop_
_entity_poly.entity_id
_entity_poly.type
_entity_poly.pdbx_seq_one_letter_code
_entity_poly.pdbx_strand_id
1 'polypeptide(L)'
;MDETQWDIQEVKHLKKKQLVQYNIVMLLLFVLFGYFSEKGNSSLLFGVFCVLLWIIVAITLYTLMTGKPIGTKTSRRVQVFDRNRLGEKRWKRRNITETVIISVISVLITILLFVKDFNSVSLDFSIAAFPFIGAWIGYNIGEIIRMNNL
;
A
#
# COMPACT_ATOMS: atom_id res chain seq x y z
N MET A 1 14.56 -21.18 23.18
CA MET A 1 13.77 -21.04 21.94
C MET A 1 12.40 -20.62 22.42
N ASP A 2 12.19 -19.31 22.61
CA ASP A 2 10.92 -18.81 23.14
C ASP A 2 9.88 -18.92 22.03
N GLU A 3 9.16 -20.04 22.02
CA GLU A 3 7.89 -20.17 21.32
C GLU A 3 6.93 -19.16 21.93
N THR A 4 6.99 -17.92 21.44
CA THR A 4 5.93 -16.96 21.70
C THR A 4 4.68 -17.56 21.04
N GLN A 5 3.84 -18.24 21.82
CA GLN A 5 2.54 -18.70 21.34
C GLN A 5 1.74 -17.46 20.99
N TRP A 6 1.76 -17.12 19.69
CA TRP A 6 0.98 -16.01 19.18
C TRP A 6 -0.50 -16.37 19.28
N ASP A 7 -1.27 -15.53 19.95
CA ASP A 7 -2.73 -15.64 19.92
C ASP A 7 -3.21 -15.31 18.50
N ILE A 8 -3.59 -16.36 17.76
CA ILE A 8 -4.07 -16.27 16.38
C ILE A 8 -5.33 -15.37 16.29
N GLN A 9 -6.16 -15.36 17.33
CA GLN A 9 -7.35 -14.51 17.38
C GLN A 9 -6.98 -13.04 17.53
N GLU A 10 -5.99 -12.73 18.37
CA GLU A 10 -5.44 -11.37 18.49
C GLU A 10 -4.84 -10.91 17.15
N VAL A 11 -4.04 -11.76 16.50
CA VAL A 11 -3.42 -11.43 15.20
C VAL A 11 -4.49 -11.20 14.12
N LYS A 12 -5.54 -12.04 14.05
CA LYS A 12 -6.68 -11.83 13.14
C LYS A 12 -7.36 -10.50 13.40
N HIS A 13 -7.55 -10.12 14.66
CA HIS A 13 -8.12 -8.83 15.02
C HIS A 13 -7.23 -7.66 14.57
N LEU A 14 -5.92 -7.74 14.77
CA LEU A 14 -4.96 -6.71 14.33
C LEU A 14 -4.92 -6.57 12.80
N LYS A 15 -4.95 -7.69 12.06
CA LYS A 15 -5.02 -7.68 10.59
C LYS A 15 -6.33 -7.08 10.08
N LYS A 16 -7.46 -7.42 10.71
CA LYS A 16 -8.76 -6.81 10.39
C LYS A 16 -8.74 -5.29 10.62
N LYS A 17 -8.15 -4.83 11.72
CA LYS A 17 -7.98 -3.41 12.01
C LYS A 17 -7.13 -2.70 10.94
N GLN A 18 -6.03 -3.30 10.51
CA GLN A 18 -5.21 -2.76 9.41
C GLN A 18 -5.97 -2.72 8.09
N LEU A 19 -6.76 -3.74 7.77
CA LEU A 19 -7.56 -3.78 6.55
C LEU A 19 -8.60 -2.66 6.53
N VAL A 20 -9.27 -2.39 7.66
CA VAL A 20 -10.20 -1.27 7.80
C VAL A 20 -9.47 0.07 7.62
N GLN A 21 -8.32 0.26 8.25
CA GLN A 21 -7.51 1.48 8.07
C GLN A 21 -7.10 1.68 6.61
N TYR A 22 -6.67 0.63 5.93
CA TYR A 22 -6.32 0.66 4.51
C TYR A 22 -7.53 1.05 3.65
N ASN A 23 -8.70 0.46 3.90
CA ASN A 23 -9.93 0.79 3.18
C ASN A 23 -10.36 2.25 3.38
N ILE A 24 -10.22 2.79 4.59
CA ILE A 24 -10.51 4.20 4.86
C ILE A 24 -9.56 5.10 4.06
N VAL A 25 -8.26 4.80 4.06
CA VAL A 25 -7.26 5.57 3.30
C VAL A 25 -7.53 5.47 1.79
N MET A 26 -7.84 4.28 1.28
CA MET A 26 -8.16 4.09 -0.14
C MET A 26 -9.44 4.83 -0.55
N LEU A 27 -10.47 4.82 0.29
CA LEU A 27 -11.71 5.56 0.05
C LEU A 27 -11.45 7.07 0.06
N LEU A 28 -10.65 7.56 1.02
CA LEU A 28 -10.24 8.97 1.05
C LEU A 28 -9.48 9.35 -0.22
N LEU A 29 -8.51 8.53 -0.65
CA LEU A 29 -7.78 8.76 -1.89
C LEU A 29 -8.75 8.80 -3.08
N PHE A 30 -9.66 7.83 -3.19
CA PHE A 30 -10.64 7.78 -4.28
C PHE A 30 -11.50 9.04 -4.37
N VAL A 31 -12.01 9.53 -3.23
CA VAL A 31 -12.79 10.77 -3.15
C VAL A 31 -11.95 11.98 -3.54
N LEU A 32 -10.70 12.06 -3.08
CA LEU A 32 -9.79 13.14 -3.46
C LEU A 32 -9.50 13.11 -4.96
N PHE A 33 -9.19 11.95 -5.53
CA PHE A 33 -8.99 11.78 -6.97
C PHE A 33 -10.22 12.26 -7.76
N GLY A 34 -11.44 11.90 -7.34
CA GLY A 34 -12.67 12.38 -7.98
C GLY A 34 -12.84 13.90 -7.91
N TYR A 35 -12.71 14.47 -6.70
CA TYR A 35 -12.85 15.91 -6.48
C TYR A 35 -11.85 16.73 -7.30
N PHE A 36 -10.57 16.36 -7.27
CA PHE A 36 -9.52 17.07 -8.00
C PHE A 36 -9.54 16.83 -9.50
N SER A 37 -10.17 15.75 -9.97
CA SER A 37 -10.40 15.51 -11.40
C SER A 37 -11.47 16.45 -11.97
N GLU A 38 -12.49 16.81 -11.19
CA GLU A 38 -13.60 17.67 -11.65
C GLU A 38 -13.36 19.17 -11.42
N LYS A 39 -12.72 19.54 -10.31
CA LYS A 39 -12.67 20.94 -9.83
C LYS A 39 -11.27 21.45 -9.49
N GLY A 40 -10.24 20.62 -9.61
CA GLY A 40 -8.92 20.88 -9.02
C GLY A 40 -7.77 20.93 -10.01
N ASN A 41 -6.64 21.47 -9.54
CA ASN A 41 -5.36 21.37 -10.23
C ASN A 41 -4.82 19.94 -10.08
N SER A 42 -5.03 19.10 -11.09
CA SER A 42 -4.66 17.68 -11.08
C SER A 42 -3.16 17.47 -10.79
N SER A 43 -2.30 18.41 -11.20
CA SER A 43 -0.86 18.37 -10.96
C SER A 43 -0.51 18.36 -9.47
N LEU A 44 -1.27 19.09 -8.63
CA LEU A 44 -1.05 19.12 -7.18
C LEU A 44 -1.34 17.73 -6.57
N LEU A 45 -2.44 17.10 -6.98
CA LEU A 45 -2.80 15.78 -6.49
C LEU A 45 -1.75 14.73 -6.88
N PHE A 46 -1.35 14.68 -8.16
CA PHE A 46 -0.32 13.75 -8.60
C PHE A 46 1.02 14.02 -7.91
N GLY A 47 1.38 15.28 -7.68
CA GLY A 47 2.57 15.67 -6.91
C GLY A 47 2.54 15.13 -5.47
N VAL A 48 1.43 15.34 -4.75
CA VAL A 48 1.26 14.80 -3.38
C VAL A 48 1.30 13.28 -3.38
N PHE A 49 0.62 12.63 -4.32
CA PHE A 49 0.64 11.17 -4.44
C PHE A 49 2.04 10.63 -4.73
N CYS A 50 2.80 11.31 -5.58
CA CYS A 50 4.19 10.97 -5.89
C CYS A 50 5.09 11.07 -4.65
N VAL A 51 4.97 12.14 -3.86
CA VAL A 51 5.71 12.28 -2.59
C VAL A 51 5.35 11.15 -1.62
N LEU A 52 4.07 10.80 -1.49
CA LEU A 52 3.62 9.70 -0.64
C LEU A 52 4.21 8.35 -1.09
N LEU A 53 4.23 8.07 -2.39
CA LEU A 53 4.84 6.86 -2.93
C LEU A 53 6.33 6.78 -2.62
N TRP A 54 7.07 7.87 -2.79
CA TRP A 54 8.49 7.92 -2.43
C TRP A 54 8.74 7.72 -0.93
N ILE A 55 7.88 8.26 -0.07
CA ILE A 55 7.93 7.99 1.38
C ILE A 55 7.71 6.50 1.65
N ILE A 56 6.75 5.86 0.98
CA ILE A 56 6.51 4.42 1.12
C ILE A 56 7.75 3.62 0.69
N VAL A 57 8.34 3.94 -0.47
CA VAL A 57 9.57 3.31 -0.97
C VAL A 57 10.71 3.46 0.03
N ALA A 58 10.90 4.65 0.61
CA ALA A 58 11.94 4.90 1.59
C ALA A 58 11.75 4.05 2.86
N ILE A 59 10.50 3.96 3.36
CA ILE A 59 10.17 3.16 4.55
C ILE A 59 10.37 1.66 4.29
N THR A 60 9.96 1.15 3.13
CA THR A 60 10.10 -0.27 2.78
C THR A 60 11.56 -0.64 2.54
N LEU A 61 12.34 0.20 1.86
CA LEU A 61 13.79 0.04 1.70
C LEU A 61 14.50 0.04 3.05
N TYR A 62 14.18 0.98 3.93
CA TYR A 62 14.75 1.00 5.28
C TYR A 62 14.44 -0.30 6.02
N THR A 63 13.19 -0.78 5.95
CA THR A 63 12.77 -2.02 6.61
C THR A 63 13.49 -3.24 6.04
N LEU A 64 13.74 -3.26 4.72
CA LEU A 64 14.50 -4.33 4.04
C LEU A 64 15.98 -4.33 4.44
N MET A 65 16.60 -3.15 4.57
CA MET A 65 18.01 -3.01 4.94
C MET A 65 18.26 -3.32 6.41
N THR A 66 17.40 -2.80 7.30
CA THR A 66 17.60 -2.92 8.75
C THR A 66 16.92 -4.14 9.37
N GLY A 67 15.97 -4.76 8.65
CA GLY A 67 15.11 -5.81 9.19
C GLY A 67 14.18 -5.36 10.31
N LYS A 68 14.11 -4.05 10.59
CA LYS A 68 13.28 -3.47 11.66
C LYS A 68 12.02 -2.83 11.05
N PRO A 69 10.82 -3.35 11.36
CA PRO A 69 9.60 -2.80 10.79
C PRO A 69 9.32 -1.39 11.33
N ILE A 70 9.16 -0.43 10.43
CA ILE A 70 8.68 0.92 10.74
C ILE A 70 7.16 0.96 10.59
N GLY A 71 6.48 1.69 11.49
CA GLY A 71 5.04 1.88 11.44
C GLY A 71 4.39 1.92 12.82
N THR A 72 3.06 1.87 12.84
CA THR A 72 2.26 1.81 14.06
C THR A 72 2.53 0.53 14.85
N LYS A 73 2.22 0.52 16.16
CA LYS A 73 2.36 -0.68 17.01
C LYS A 73 1.67 -1.90 16.41
N THR A 74 0.48 -1.71 15.85
CA THR A 74 -0.29 -2.73 15.12
C THR A 74 0.49 -3.28 13.93
N SER A 75 1.00 -2.41 13.06
CA SER A 75 1.73 -2.82 11.86
C SER A 75 3.02 -3.56 12.18
N ARG A 76 3.75 -3.11 13.20
CA ARG A 76 4.96 -3.80 13.66
C ARG A 76 4.66 -5.22 14.15
N ARG A 77 3.63 -5.41 14.99
CA ARG A 77 3.25 -6.75 15.47
C ARG A 77 2.86 -7.68 14.32
N VAL A 78 2.07 -7.20 13.37
CA VAL A 78 1.65 -7.99 12.21
C VAL A 78 2.84 -8.36 11.33
N GLN A 79 3.77 -7.43 11.08
CA GLN A 79 4.97 -7.71 10.28
C GLN A 79 5.91 -8.73 10.94
N VAL A 80 6.09 -8.65 12.27
CA VAL A 80 6.89 -9.63 13.02
C VAL A 80 6.23 -11.01 12.97
N PHE A 81 4.91 -11.08 13.17
CA PHE A 81 4.17 -12.32 13.05
C PHE A 81 4.31 -12.93 11.64
N ASP A 82 4.11 -12.14 10.58
CA ASP A 82 4.22 -12.63 9.20
C ASP A 82 5.65 -13.07 8.86
N ARG A 83 6.67 -12.41 9.40
CA ARG A 83 8.07 -12.83 9.28
C ARG A 83 8.32 -14.18 9.95
N ASN A 84 7.81 -14.38 11.16
CA ASN A 84 7.93 -15.64 11.89
C ASN A 84 7.18 -16.78 11.18
N ARG A 85 5.98 -16.51 10.66
CA ARG A 85 5.13 -17.51 9.99
C ARG A 85 5.66 -17.91 8.61
N LEU A 86 6.06 -16.95 7.78
CA LEU A 86 6.51 -17.22 6.41
C LEU A 86 7.96 -17.70 6.34
N GLY A 87 8.73 -17.49 7.41
CA GLY A 87 10.16 -17.64 7.43
C GLY A 87 10.87 -16.45 6.76
N GLU A 88 12.06 -16.13 7.26
CA GLU A 88 12.81 -14.93 6.90
C GLU A 88 13.12 -14.83 5.39
N LYS A 89 13.50 -15.95 4.75
CA LYS A 89 13.81 -15.98 3.31
C LYS A 89 12.61 -15.62 2.44
N ARG A 90 11.43 -16.19 2.74
CA ARG A 90 10.20 -15.94 1.97
C ARG A 90 9.66 -14.54 2.22
N TRP A 91 9.70 -14.09 3.48
CA TRP A 91 9.35 -12.72 3.87
C TRP A 91 10.21 -11.70 3.14
N LYS A 92 11.54 -11.88 3.11
CA LYS A 92 12.46 -10.97 2.43
C LYS A 92 12.22 -10.92 0.92
N ARG A 93 12.03 -12.07 0.25
CA ARG A 93 11.72 -12.10 -1.18
C ARG A 93 10.44 -11.34 -1.52
N ARG A 94 9.39 -11.56 -0.74
CA ARG A 94 8.11 -10.87 -0.93
C ARG A 94 8.25 -9.35 -0.78
N ASN A 95 8.92 -8.89 0.27
CA ASN A 95 9.14 -7.46 0.49
C ASN A 95 10.02 -6.82 -0.60
N ILE A 96 11.00 -7.56 -1.15
CA ILE A 96 11.79 -7.09 -2.30
C ILE A 96 10.87 -6.91 -3.51
N THR A 97 10.04 -7.91 -3.84
CA THR A 97 9.08 -7.80 -4.95
C THR A 97 8.14 -6.61 -4.78
N GLU A 98 7.56 -6.43 -3.59
CA GLU A 98 6.69 -5.28 -3.30
C GLU A 98 7.43 -3.94 -3.46
N THR A 99 8.67 -3.86 -2.96
CA THR A 99 9.49 -2.64 -3.05
C THR A 99 9.87 -2.31 -4.49
N VAL A 100 10.26 -3.30 -5.29
CA VAL A 100 10.61 -3.12 -6.71
C VAL A 100 9.39 -2.63 -7.49
N ILE A 101 8.22 -3.25 -7.29
CA ILE A 101 6.99 -2.86 -7.99
C ILE A 101 6.63 -1.41 -7.65
N ILE A 102 6.61 -1.04 -6.36
CA ILE A 102 6.26 0.32 -5.93
C ILE A 102 7.31 1.32 -6.46
N SER A 103 8.59 0.97 -6.45
CA SER A 103 9.66 1.84 -6.97
C SER A 103 9.49 2.10 -8.47
N VAL A 104 9.22 1.06 -9.28
CA VAL A 104 8.97 1.21 -10.72
C VAL A 104 7.76 2.11 -10.97
N ILE A 105 6.65 1.88 -10.25
CA ILE A 105 5.44 2.72 -10.36
C ILE A 105 5.74 4.17 -9.98
N SER A 106 6.52 4.39 -8.91
CA SER A 106 6.88 5.74 -8.43
C SER A 106 7.71 6.48 -9.47
N VAL A 107 8.70 5.82 -10.08
CA VAL A 107 9.53 6.41 -11.14
C VAL A 107 8.69 6.76 -12.37
N LEU A 108 7.82 5.85 -12.81
CA LEU A 108 6.93 6.10 -13.95
C LEU A 108 6.02 7.30 -13.72
N ILE A 109 5.40 7.40 -12.53
CA ILE A 109 4.55 8.54 -12.17
C ILE A 109 5.38 9.84 -12.11
N THR A 110 6.59 9.78 -11.57
CA THR A 110 7.50 10.94 -11.51
C THR A 110 7.84 11.43 -12.91
N ILE A 111 8.22 10.54 -13.83
CA ILE A 111 8.53 10.90 -15.23
C ILE A 111 7.31 11.53 -15.88
N LEU A 112 6.13 10.93 -15.74
CA LEU A 112 4.90 11.47 -16.30
C LEU A 112 4.65 12.89 -15.77
N LEU A 113 4.79 13.13 -14.46
CA LEU A 113 4.64 14.43 -13.80
C LEU A 113 5.50 15.55 -14.39
N PHE A 114 6.74 15.25 -14.79
CA PHE A 114 7.65 16.25 -15.34
C PHE A 114 7.56 16.39 -16.87
N VAL A 115 7.15 15.33 -17.58
CA VAL A 115 7.13 15.32 -19.05
C VAL A 115 5.77 15.77 -19.60
N LYS A 116 4.67 15.49 -18.89
CA LYS A 116 3.31 15.76 -19.36
C LYS A 116 2.75 17.00 -18.67
N ASP A 117 2.25 17.95 -19.44
CA ASP A 117 1.40 19.02 -18.88
C ASP A 117 0.05 18.42 -18.50
N PHE A 118 -0.15 18.14 -17.21
CA PHE A 118 -1.38 17.53 -16.70
C PHE A 118 -2.60 18.45 -16.85
N ASN A 119 -2.42 19.74 -17.19
CA ASN A 119 -3.53 20.65 -17.48
C ASN A 119 -4.31 20.26 -18.74
N SER A 120 -3.73 19.45 -19.64
CA SER A 120 -4.40 19.04 -20.89
C SER A 120 -4.97 17.62 -20.86
N VAL A 121 -4.83 16.89 -19.75
CA VAL A 121 -5.32 15.51 -19.63
C VAL A 121 -6.70 15.55 -18.97
N SER A 122 -7.76 15.55 -19.78
CA SER A 122 -9.11 15.25 -19.28
C SER A 122 -9.14 13.78 -18.84
N LEU A 123 -8.97 13.54 -17.54
CA LEU A 123 -9.22 12.24 -16.96
C LEU A 123 -10.73 12.03 -16.95
N ASP A 124 -11.25 11.32 -17.96
CA ASP A 124 -12.62 10.78 -17.89
C ASP A 124 -12.66 9.74 -16.77
N PHE A 125 -13.02 10.22 -15.59
CA PHE A 125 -12.99 9.51 -14.31
C PHE A 125 -13.75 8.17 -14.37
N SER A 126 -14.76 8.08 -15.25
CA SER A 126 -15.61 6.90 -15.45
C SER A 126 -14.82 5.67 -15.94
N ILE A 127 -13.85 5.83 -16.84
CA ILE A 127 -13.05 4.69 -17.36
C ILE A 127 -11.87 4.38 -16.44
N ALA A 128 -11.28 5.40 -15.82
CA ALA A 128 -10.11 5.26 -14.95
C ALA A 128 -10.43 4.66 -13.57
N ALA A 129 -11.69 4.70 -13.11
CA ALA A 129 -12.09 4.13 -11.82
C ALA A 129 -12.08 2.58 -11.81
N PHE A 130 -12.32 1.92 -12.96
CA PHE A 130 -12.44 0.46 -13.04
C PHE A 130 -11.18 -0.29 -12.60
N PRO A 131 -9.96 0.04 -13.10
CA PRO A 131 -8.73 -0.60 -12.64
C PRO A 131 -8.47 -0.39 -11.15
N PHE A 132 -8.78 0.80 -10.61
CA PHE A 132 -8.61 1.12 -9.20
C PHE A 132 -9.54 0.29 -8.30
N ILE A 133 -10.84 0.25 -8.64
CA ILE A 133 -11.85 -0.52 -7.91
C ILE A 133 -11.52 -2.01 -7.96
N GLY A 134 -11.13 -2.53 -9.13
CA GLY A 134 -10.73 -3.92 -9.30
C GLY A 134 -9.53 -4.31 -8.43
N ALA A 135 -8.47 -3.51 -8.45
CA ALA A 135 -7.29 -3.72 -7.60
C ALA A 135 -7.66 -3.64 -6.10
N TRP A 136 -8.54 -2.71 -5.73
CA TRP A 136 -8.99 -2.53 -4.34
C TRP A 136 -9.82 -3.73 -3.85
N ILE A 137 -10.76 -4.22 -4.65
CA ILE A 137 -11.57 -5.41 -4.34
C ILE A 137 -10.65 -6.65 -4.25
N GLY A 138 -9.76 -6.84 -5.23
CA GLY A 138 -8.83 -7.96 -5.26
C GLY A 138 -7.92 -8.00 -4.04
N TYR A 139 -7.40 -6.84 -3.61
CA TYR A 139 -6.62 -6.73 -2.38
C TYR A 139 -7.43 -7.15 -1.14
N ASN A 140 -8.67 -6.66 -1.00
CA ASN A 140 -9.54 -7.01 0.12
C ASN A 140 -9.82 -8.52 0.19
N ILE A 141 -10.18 -9.13 -0.94
CA ILE A 141 -10.42 -10.58 -1.03
C ILE A 141 -9.16 -11.35 -0.65
N GLY A 142 -8.01 -10.95 -1.18
CA GLY A 142 -6.72 -11.59 -0.88
C GLY A 142 -6.37 -11.55 0.61
N GLU A 143 -6.58 -10.42 1.28
CA GLU A 143 -6.33 -10.28 2.72
C GLU A 143 -7.33 -11.08 3.57
N ILE A 144 -8.61 -11.14 3.18
CA ILE A 144 -9.60 -11.97 3.87
C ILE A 144 -9.25 -13.46 3.76
N ILE A 145 -8.88 -13.95 2.57
CA ILE A 145 -8.47 -15.35 2.37
C ILE A 145 -7.23 -15.67 3.20
N ARG A 146 -6.22 -14.78 3.22
CA ARG A 146 -5.02 -14.96 4.03
C ARG A 146 -5.31 -14.99 5.53
N MET A 147 -6.27 -14.19 5.99
CA MET A 147 -6.72 -14.22 7.38
C MET A 147 -7.49 -15.50 7.72
N ASN A 148 -8.33 -16.01 6.81
CA ASN A 148 -9.05 -17.27 7.03
C ASN A 148 -8.12 -18.47 7.05
N ASN A 149 -7.04 -18.43 6.28
CA ASN A 149 -6.00 -19.47 6.24
C ASN A 149 -4.97 -19.36 7.39
N LEU A 150 -5.17 -18.49 8.39
CA LEU A 150 -4.41 -18.44 9.65
C LEU A 150 -4.97 -19.44 10.66
#